data_AF-B2KE40-F1
#
_entry.id   AF-B2KE40-F1
#
_cell.length_a   1.000
_cell.length_b   1.000
_cell.length_c   1.000
_cell.angle_alpha   90.00
_cell.angle_beta   90.00
_cell.angle_gamma   90.00
#
_symmetry.space_group_name_H-M   'P 1'
#
loop_
_entity.id
_entity.type
_entity.pdbx_description
1 polymer ?
#
loop_
_entity_poly.entity_id
_entity_poly.type
_entity_poly.pdbx_seq_one_letter_code
_entity_poly.pdbx_strand_id
1 'polypeptide(L)'
;MNKLLKRILKNKSAMLGLALVLFFLLIAVFANQIAPAQGANPFQLPQNGYSVTPQPPNAQNIFGTTESQYDILYAIVWGSRMAFKVGITVVFFAMLIGILVGGIAAYAGGWADEIIMRFTDIIFAIPSLVLAMVIAAMLGPELKNMVIALTAVAWPSYARLIRGDILSVKERDYVLAARTIGAGGPRIFFKHIIPNSIYPSIIVGSLDIGYIVLTASSLSFLGLGSPPGTADWGQLIAMARNWILGTQGNPFAYAHTILIPGAALFLFVLGWNLLGDAFRDILDPRQH
;
A
#
# COMPACT_ATOMS: atom_id res chain seq x y z
N MET A 1 25.13 2.72 19.27
CA MET A 1 24.40 2.90 17.99
C MET A 1 24.66 1.68 17.10
N ASN A 2 23.66 0.80 16.95
CA ASN A 2 23.80 -0.50 16.26
C ASN A 2 24.38 -0.32 14.85
N LYS A 3 25.26 -1.23 14.40
CA LYS A 3 25.89 -1.19 13.06
C LYS A 3 24.85 -0.98 11.93
N LEU A 4 23.65 -1.50 12.11
CA LEU A 4 22.49 -1.33 11.22
C LEU A 4 22.04 0.14 11.07
N LEU A 5 21.88 0.87 12.19
CA LEU A 5 21.51 2.29 12.18
C LEU A 5 22.56 3.14 11.46
N LYS A 6 23.85 2.86 11.65
CA LYS A 6 24.92 3.56 10.93
C LYS A 6 24.90 3.29 9.42
N ARG A 7 24.38 2.14 8.99
CA ARG A 7 24.30 1.76 7.57
C ARG A 7 23.12 2.43 6.88
N ILE A 8 21.96 2.49 7.55
CA ILE A 8 20.79 3.28 7.09
C ILE A 8 21.19 4.74 6.90
N LEU A 9 21.81 5.34 7.92
CA LEU A 9 22.20 6.75 7.90
C LEU A 9 23.23 7.10 6.80
N LYS A 10 23.97 6.11 6.27
CA LYS A 10 24.93 6.30 5.18
C LYS A 10 24.31 6.13 3.80
N ASN A 11 23.19 5.43 3.67
CA ASN A 11 22.51 5.25 2.39
C ASN A 11 21.57 6.44 2.13
N LYS A 12 21.93 7.30 1.16
CA LYS A 12 21.16 8.52 0.82
C LYS A 12 19.74 8.19 0.36
N SER A 13 19.56 7.10 -0.38
CA SER A 13 18.25 6.65 -0.86
C SER A 13 17.37 6.19 0.30
N ALA A 14 17.94 5.44 1.24
CA ALA A 14 17.25 5.02 2.47
C ALA A 14 16.79 6.22 3.30
N MET A 15 17.67 7.21 3.46
CA MET A 15 17.37 8.44 4.21
C MET A 15 16.27 9.28 3.53
N LEU A 16 16.28 9.37 2.20
CA LEU A 16 15.23 10.04 1.46
C LEU A 16 13.88 9.30 1.60
N GLY A 17 13.87 7.99 1.44
CA GLY A 17 12.67 7.17 1.63
C GLY A 17 12.08 7.33 3.02
N LEU A 18 12.93 7.22 4.05
CA LEU A 18 12.53 7.45 5.45
C LEU A 18 12.00 8.87 5.67
N ALA A 19 12.66 9.89 5.13
CA ALA A 19 12.22 11.27 5.25
C ALA A 19 10.85 11.50 4.60
N LEU A 20 10.59 10.92 3.43
CA LEU A 20 9.30 11.00 2.73
C LEU A 20 8.19 10.30 3.51
N VAL A 21 8.42 9.07 3.98
CA VAL A 21 7.43 8.34 4.78
C VAL A 21 7.14 9.08 6.08
N LEU A 22 8.17 9.61 6.76
CA LEU A 22 7.99 10.42 7.96
C LEU A 22 7.24 11.72 7.67
N PHE A 23 7.53 12.39 6.56
CA PHE A 23 6.81 13.60 6.14
C PHE A 23 5.31 13.34 5.99
N PHE A 24 4.91 12.32 5.23
CA PHE A 24 3.49 11.97 5.08
C PHE A 24 2.89 11.46 6.39
N LEU A 25 3.66 10.75 7.21
CA LEU A 25 3.21 10.29 8.52
C LEU A 25 2.90 11.47 9.44
N LEU A 26 3.75 12.49 9.46
CA LEU A 26 3.52 13.72 10.23
C LEU A 26 2.27 14.45 9.72
N ILE A 27 2.08 14.58 8.40
CA ILE A 27 0.84 15.12 7.82
C ILE A 27 -0.37 14.30 8.28
N ALA A 28 -0.29 12.97 8.21
CA ALA A 28 -1.37 12.08 8.58
C ALA A 28 -1.68 12.14 10.08
N VAL A 29 -0.68 12.25 10.96
CA VAL A 29 -0.86 12.35 12.42
C VAL A 29 -1.43 13.72 12.79
N PHE A 30 -0.85 14.80 12.26
CA PHE A 30 -1.26 16.16 12.53
C PHE A 30 -2.37 16.67 11.58
N ALA A 31 -3.09 15.76 10.93
CA ALA A 31 -4.09 16.09 9.92
C ALA A 31 -5.15 17.07 10.44
N ASN A 32 -5.62 16.86 11.67
CA ASN A 32 -6.64 17.73 12.27
C ASN A 32 -6.10 19.12 12.69
N GLN A 33 -4.79 19.24 12.91
CA GLN A 33 -4.15 20.53 13.20
C GLN A 33 -3.86 21.31 11.91
N ILE A 34 -3.50 20.61 10.83
CA ILE A 34 -3.19 21.21 9.52
C ILE A 34 -4.48 21.57 8.77
N ALA A 35 -5.47 20.68 8.78
CA ALA A 35 -6.76 20.82 8.13
C ALA A 35 -7.87 20.31 9.06
N PRO A 36 -8.40 21.16 9.96
CA PRO A 36 -9.39 20.76 10.96
C PRO A 36 -10.61 20.08 10.35
N ALA A 37 -11.02 18.95 10.93
CA ALA A 37 -12.19 18.20 10.47
C ALA A 37 -13.45 19.07 10.51
N GLN A 38 -14.17 19.12 9.39
CA GLN A 38 -15.35 19.98 9.23
C GLN A 38 -16.69 19.25 9.43
N GLY A 39 -16.67 17.92 9.64
CA GLY A 39 -17.88 17.12 9.81
C GLY A 39 -17.63 15.85 10.61
N ALA A 40 -18.69 15.04 10.81
CA ALA A 40 -18.63 13.80 11.57
C ALA A 40 -17.66 12.77 10.95
N ASN A 41 -17.60 12.73 9.62
CA ASN A 41 -16.61 11.94 8.89
C ASN A 41 -15.53 12.87 8.33
N PRO A 42 -14.31 12.88 8.90
CA PRO A 42 -13.26 13.78 8.44
C PRO A 42 -12.69 13.39 7.07
N PHE A 43 -12.97 12.17 6.57
CA PHE A 43 -12.59 11.76 5.23
C PHE A 43 -13.54 12.29 4.15
N GLN A 44 -14.64 12.95 4.53
CA GLN A 44 -15.50 13.61 3.56
C GLN A 44 -14.94 15.01 3.28
N LEU A 45 -14.75 15.32 2.00
CA LEU A 45 -14.17 16.58 1.57
C LEU A 45 -15.14 17.73 1.77
N PRO A 46 -14.68 18.86 2.34
CA PRO A 46 -15.49 20.05 2.45
C PRO A 46 -15.71 20.64 1.05
N GLN A 47 -16.95 20.99 0.77
CA GLN A 47 -17.36 21.60 -0.49
C GLN A 47 -17.51 23.11 -0.29
N ASN A 48 -16.61 23.89 -0.91
CA ASN A 48 -16.55 25.35 -0.72
C ASN A 48 -17.33 26.13 -1.80
N GLY A 49 -18.29 25.49 -2.46
CA GLY A 49 -19.18 26.10 -3.45
C GLY A 49 -19.83 25.08 -4.38
N TYR A 50 -20.63 25.57 -5.34
CA TYR A 50 -21.42 24.73 -6.25
C TYR A 50 -20.99 24.86 -7.73
N SER A 51 -19.80 25.41 -7.98
CA SER A 51 -19.27 25.54 -9.34
C SER A 51 -18.65 24.23 -9.83
N VAL A 52 -18.90 23.90 -11.09
CA VAL A 52 -18.26 22.78 -11.79
C VAL A 52 -16.82 23.08 -12.20
N THR A 53 -16.43 24.35 -12.25
CA THR A 53 -15.08 24.78 -12.68
C THR A 53 -14.12 24.84 -11.50
N PRO A 54 -12.97 24.13 -11.53
CA PRO A 54 -11.92 24.24 -10.53
C PRO A 54 -11.49 25.69 -10.31
N GLN A 55 -11.26 26.08 -9.07
CA GLN A 55 -10.72 27.40 -8.76
C GLN A 55 -9.22 27.33 -8.47
N PRO A 56 -8.44 28.30 -8.98
CA PRO A 56 -7.01 28.37 -8.68
C PRO A 56 -6.77 28.64 -7.18
N PRO A 57 -5.51 28.41 -6.72
CA PRO A 57 -5.07 28.80 -5.39
C PRO A 57 -5.50 30.21 -4.98
N ASN A 58 -6.12 30.32 -3.80
CA ASN A 58 -6.55 31.58 -3.22
C ASN A 58 -6.41 31.54 -1.68
N ALA A 59 -6.74 32.66 -1.00
CA ALA A 59 -6.55 32.78 0.45
C ALA A 59 -7.41 31.79 1.27
N GLN A 60 -8.54 31.33 0.73
CA GLN A 60 -9.41 30.33 1.36
C GLN A 60 -8.96 28.90 1.00
N ASN A 61 -8.53 28.67 -0.24
CA ASN A 61 -8.09 27.37 -0.75
C ASN A 61 -6.64 27.46 -1.23
N ILE A 62 -5.69 27.19 -0.32
CA ILE A 62 -4.25 27.37 -0.56
C ILE A 62 -3.76 26.62 -1.80
N PHE A 63 -4.33 25.45 -2.10
CA PHE A 63 -4.00 24.65 -3.28
C PHE A 63 -5.07 24.68 -4.38
N GLY A 64 -6.08 25.55 -4.24
CA GLY A 64 -7.23 25.61 -5.13
C GLY A 64 -8.27 24.53 -4.83
N THR A 65 -9.21 24.37 -5.75
CA THR A 65 -10.34 23.44 -5.60
C THR A 65 -10.50 22.54 -6.83
N THR A 66 -11.16 21.40 -6.68
CA THR A 66 -11.48 20.47 -7.78
C THR A 66 -12.71 20.92 -8.59
N GLU A 67 -13.05 20.18 -9.66
CA GLU A 67 -14.42 20.20 -10.19
C GLU A 67 -15.36 19.75 -9.06
N SER A 68 -16.41 20.51 -8.76
CA SER A 68 -17.24 20.42 -7.53
C SER A 68 -16.73 21.16 -6.28
N GLN A 69 -15.69 21.99 -6.37
CA GLN A 69 -15.21 22.85 -5.28
C GLN A 69 -14.72 22.14 -4.02
N TYR A 70 -14.19 20.91 -4.12
CA TYR A 70 -13.52 20.29 -2.99
C TYR A 70 -12.15 20.92 -2.74
N ASP A 71 -11.84 21.22 -1.49
CA ASP A 71 -10.54 21.79 -1.11
C ASP A 71 -9.40 20.78 -1.31
N ILE A 72 -8.44 21.12 -2.18
CA ILE A 72 -7.33 20.22 -2.52
C ILE A 72 -6.39 20.05 -1.33
N LEU A 73 -6.09 21.10 -0.55
CA LEU A 73 -5.19 20.97 0.61
C LEU A 73 -5.78 20.01 1.66
N TYR A 74 -7.06 20.19 2.00
CA TYR A 74 -7.77 19.30 2.90
C TYR A 74 -7.70 17.86 2.40
N ALA A 75 -7.90 17.66 1.10
CA ALA A 75 -7.86 16.35 0.47
C ALA A 75 -6.45 15.72 0.49
N ILE A 76 -5.37 16.50 0.32
CA ILE A 76 -4.00 16.00 0.46
C ILE A 76 -3.71 15.57 1.90
N VAL A 77 -4.12 16.36 2.88
CA VAL A 77 -3.87 16.12 4.30
C VAL A 77 -4.62 14.89 4.80
N TRP A 78 -5.94 14.84 4.61
CA TRP A 78 -6.75 13.69 5.02
C TRP A 78 -6.53 12.46 4.13
N GLY A 79 -6.20 12.69 2.86
CA GLY A 79 -5.79 11.64 1.93
C GLY A 79 -4.48 10.97 2.34
N SER A 80 -3.56 11.67 3.01
CA SER A 80 -2.36 11.05 3.60
C SER A 80 -2.75 9.98 4.63
N ARG A 81 -3.68 10.30 5.53
CA ARG A 81 -4.20 9.35 6.53
C ARG A 81 -4.96 8.20 5.86
N MET A 82 -5.69 8.48 4.78
CA MET A 82 -6.37 7.45 3.99
C MET A 82 -5.38 6.48 3.31
N ALA A 83 -4.31 7.00 2.69
CA ALA A 83 -3.27 6.22 2.05
C ALA A 83 -2.61 5.24 3.02
N PHE A 84 -2.20 5.71 4.21
CA PHE A 84 -1.68 4.80 5.26
C PHE A 84 -2.71 3.76 5.68
N LYS A 85 -3.97 4.15 5.91
CA LYS A 85 -5.03 3.23 6.32
C LYS A 85 -5.23 2.12 5.28
N VAL A 86 -5.37 2.47 4.00
CA VAL A 86 -5.58 1.49 2.92
C VAL A 86 -4.34 0.61 2.75
N GLY A 87 -3.16 1.20 2.57
CA GLY A 87 -1.93 0.48 2.33
C GLY A 87 -1.58 -0.51 3.43
N ILE A 88 -1.61 -0.07 4.69
CA ILE A 88 -1.30 -0.94 5.84
C ILE A 88 -2.35 -2.02 6.01
N THR A 89 -3.64 -1.70 5.89
CA THR A 89 -4.72 -2.67 6.11
C THR A 89 -4.66 -3.81 5.10
N VAL A 90 -4.54 -3.48 3.81
CA VAL A 90 -4.47 -4.48 2.74
C VAL A 90 -3.22 -5.35 2.88
N VAL A 91 -2.03 -4.73 3.08
CA VAL A 91 -0.78 -5.48 3.28
C VAL A 91 -0.89 -6.40 4.50
N PHE A 92 -1.42 -5.91 5.61
CA PHE A 92 -1.58 -6.70 6.83
C PHE A 92 -2.45 -7.95 6.59
N PHE A 93 -3.65 -7.78 6.01
CA PHE A 93 -4.54 -8.92 5.78
C PHE A 93 -4.03 -9.85 4.68
N ALA A 94 -3.46 -9.31 3.60
CA ALA A 94 -2.88 -10.11 2.52
C ALA A 94 -1.69 -10.94 3.03
N MET A 95 -0.82 -10.34 3.83
CA MET A 95 0.31 -11.04 4.45
C MET A 95 -0.17 -12.06 5.48
N LEU A 96 -1.17 -11.74 6.31
CA LEU A 96 -1.74 -12.69 7.27
C LEU A 96 -2.30 -13.93 6.56
N ILE A 97 -3.15 -13.73 5.54
CA ILE A 97 -3.72 -14.83 4.74
C ILE A 97 -2.58 -15.59 4.04
N GLY A 98 -1.62 -14.89 3.45
CA GLY A 98 -0.48 -15.49 2.78
C GLY A 98 0.37 -16.36 3.69
N ILE A 99 0.74 -15.87 4.88
CA ILE A 99 1.51 -16.63 5.88
C ILE A 99 0.76 -17.88 6.32
N LEU A 100 -0.56 -17.78 6.55
CA LEU A 100 -1.37 -18.93 6.94
C LEU A 100 -1.43 -19.97 5.81
N VAL A 101 -1.79 -19.56 4.59
CA VAL A 101 -1.98 -20.46 3.45
C VAL A 101 -0.64 -21.07 3.00
N GLY A 102 0.39 -20.24 2.82
CA GLY A 102 1.73 -20.69 2.43
C GLY A 102 2.40 -21.52 3.52
N GLY A 103 2.14 -21.21 4.79
CA GLY A 103 2.58 -22.01 5.93
C GLY A 103 1.96 -23.39 5.96
N ILE A 104 0.64 -23.48 5.76
CA ILE A 104 -0.08 -24.77 5.68
C ILE A 104 0.44 -25.60 4.50
N ALA A 105 0.58 -24.98 3.31
CA ALA A 105 1.10 -25.64 2.12
C ALA A 105 2.50 -26.23 2.36
N ALA A 106 3.41 -25.42 2.91
CA ALA A 106 4.78 -25.84 3.17
C ALA A 106 4.91 -26.88 4.30
N TYR A 107 4.02 -26.84 5.30
CA TYR A 107 3.99 -27.81 6.40
C TYR A 107 3.43 -29.17 5.95
N ALA A 108 2.34 -29.16 5.20
CA ALA A 108 1.68 -30.39 4.72
C ALA A 108 2.50 -31.10 3.64
N GLY A 109 3.09 -30.34 2.71
CA GLY A 109 3.86 -30.88 1.59
C GLY A 109 3.01 -31.74 0.62
N GLY A 110 3.70 -32.41 -0.31
CA GLY A 110 3.09 -33.37 -1.23
C GLY A 110 1.94 -32.79 -2.06
N TRP A 111 0.82 -33.53 -2.13
CA TRP A 111 -0.34 -33.16 -2.94
C TRP A 111 -1.11 -31.95 -2.39
N ALA A 112 -1.15 -31.76 -1.07
CA ALA A 112 -1.84 -30.63 -0.45
C ALA A 112 -1.15 -29.31 -0.81
N ASP A 113 0.18 -29.31 -0.77
CA ASP A 113 1.00 -28.19 -1.23
C ASP A 113 0.74 -27.86 -2.71
N GLU A 114 0.78 -28.87 -3.59
CA GLU A 114 0.52 -28.72 -5.02
C GLU A 114 -0.88 -28.12 -5.30
N ILE A 115 -1.92 -28.58 -4.62
CA ILE A 115 -3.28 -28.05 -4.80
C ILE A 115 -3.38 -26.58 -4.35
N ILE A 116 -2.82 -26.25 -3.18
CA ILE A 116 -2.86 -24.88 -2.66
C ILE A 116 -2.08 -23.96 -3.61
N MET A 117 -0.90 -24.36 -4.06
CA MET A 117 -0.10 -23.57 -4.99
C MET A 117 -0.76 -23.44 -6.36
N ARG A 118 -1.43 -24.47 -6.86
CA ARG A 118 -2.25 -24.38 -8.08
C ARG A 118 -3.36 -23.33 -7.96
N PHE A 119 -4.01 -23.23 -6.80
CA PHE A 119 -5.00 -22.18 -6.58
C PHE A 119 -4.38 -20.78 -6.63
N THR A 120 -3.18 -20.60 -6.06
CA THR A 120 -2.45 -19.33 -6.19
C THR A 120 -2.06 -19.02 -7.64
N ASP A 121 -1.68 -20.03 -8.41
CA ASP A 121 -1.28 -19.88 -9.82
C ASP A 121 -2.46 -19.44 -10.70
N ILE A 122 -3.67 -19.94 -10.41
CA ILE A 122 -4.90 -19.51 -11.08
C ILE A 122 -5.14 -18.01 -10.87
N ILE A 123 -4.91 -17.49 -9.67
CA ILE A 123 -5.07 -16.05 -9.40
C ILE A 123 -4.06 -15.23 -10.21
N PHE A 124 -2.81 -15.69 -10.30
CA PHE A 124 -1.77 -15.01 -11.08
C PHE A 124 -1.97 -15.06 -12.60
N ALA A 125 -2.81 -15.98 -13.10
CA ALA A 125 -3.15 -16.03 -14.52
C ALA A 125 -3.96 -14.79 -14.97
N ILE A 126 -4.62 -14.10 -14.02
CA ILE A 126 -5.39 -12.89 -14.28
C ILE A 126 -4.55 -11.67 -13.88
N PRO A 127 -4.44 -10.62 -14.72
CA PRO A 127 -3.78 -9.38 -14.34
C PRO A 127 -4.37 -8.82 -13.04
N SER A 128 -3.52 -8.53 -12.05
CA SER A 128 -3.94 -8.19 -10.68
C SER A 128 -4.90 -7.01 -10.62
N LEU A 129 -4.61 -5.93 -11.36
CA LEU A 129 -5.49 -4.77 -11.45
C LEU A 129 -6.85 -5.14 -12.03
N VAL A 130 -6.88 -5.96 -13.08
CA VAL A 130 -8.14 -6.41 -13.73
C VAL A 130 -8.98 -7.23 -12.76
N LEU A 131 -8.37 -8.19 -12.06
CA LEU A 131 -9.08 -8.99 -11.08
C LEU A 131 -9.61 -8.12 -9.92
N ALA A 132 -8.80 -7.19 -9.40
CA ALA A 132 -9.22 -6.27 -8.36
C ALA A 132 -10.39 -5.39 -8.80
N MET A 133 -10.37 -4.88 -10.03
CA MET A 133 -11.48 -4.11 -10.60
C MET A 133 -12.77 -4.91 -10.69
N VAL A 134 -12.71 -6.17 -11.18
CA VAL A 134 -13.88 -7.03 -11.28
C VAL A 134 -14.50 -7.27 -9.90
N ILE A 135 -13.68 -7.63 -8.91
CA ILE A 135 -14.17 -7.86 -7.53
C ILE A 135 -14.75 -6.58 -6.94
N ALA A 136 -14.06 -5.43 -7.09
CA ALA A 136 -14.55 -4.15 -6.58
C ALA A 136 -15.87 -3.72 -7.25
N ALA A 137 -15.98 -3.91 -8.57
CA ALA A 137 -17.21 -3.60 -9.31
C ALA A 137 -18.39 -4.47 -8.87
N MET A 138 -18.16 -5.76 -8.58
CA MET A 138 -19.20 -6.66 -8.07
C MET A 138 -19.68 -6.28 -6.66
N LEU A 139 -18.78 -5.79 -5.81
CA LEU A 139 -19.11 -5.40 -4.43
C LEU A 139 -19.70 -3.98 -4.33
N GLY A 140 -19.40 -3.11 -5.30
CA GLY A 140 -19.85 -1.72 -5.35
C GLY A 140 -18.84 -0.72 -4.75
N PRO A 141 -18.99 0.59 -5.07
CA PRO A 141 -18.00 1.63 -4.74
C PRO A 141 -18.01 1.98 -3.24
N GLU A 142 -17.17 1.29 -2.48
CA GLU A 142 -16.96 1.53 -1.05
C GLU A 142 -15.50 1.27 -0.68
N LEU A 143 -14.95 2.06 0.25
CA LEU A 143 -13.58 1.88 0.76
C LEU A 143 -13.35 0.45 1.26
N LYS A 144 -14.33 -0.12 1.98
CA LYS A 144 -14.26 -1.49 2.51
C LYS A 144 -14.17 -2.52 1.38
N ASN A 145 -14.98 -2.34 0.33
CA ASN A 145 -15.02 -3.26 -0.81
C ASN A 145 -13.72 -3.21 -1.61
N MET A 146 -13.16 -2.02 -1.79
CA MET A 146 -11.83 -1.85 -2.38
C MET A 146 -10.74 -2.58 -1.58
N VAL A 147 -10.75 -2.45 -0.23
CA VAL A 147 -9.79 -3.16 0.64
C VAL A 147 -9.96 -4.68 0.52
N ILE A 148 -11.19 -5.19 0.47
CA ILE A 148 -11.48 -6.62 0.26
C ILE A 148 -10.93 -7.09 -1.10
N ALA A 149 -11.23 -6.36 -2.17
CA ALA A 149 -10.78 -6.70 -3.52
C ALA A 149 -9.26 -6.76 -3.64
N LEU A 150 -8.56 -5.75 -3.12
CA LEU A 150 -7.09 -5.70 -3.13
C LEU A 150 -6.48 -6.82 -2.28
N THR A 151 -7.06 -7.10 -1.11
CA THR A 151 -6.59 -8.19 -0.23
C THR A 151 -6.75 -9.56 -0.90
N ALA A 152 -7.88 -9.81 -1.55
CA ALA A 152 -8.18 -11.05 -2.27
C ALA A 152 -7.21 -11.34 -3.42
N VAL A 153 -6.61 -10.30 -4.00
CA VAL A 153 -5.67 -10.39 -5.11
C VAL A 153 -4.21 -10.43 -4.64
N ALA A 154 -3.89 -9.79 -3.51
CA ALA A 154 -2.50 -9.63 -3.07
C ALA A 154 -1.95 -10.80 -2.23
N TRP A 155 -2.81 -11.50 -1.48
CA TRP A 155 -2.37 -12.58 -0.59
C TRP A 155 -1.56 -13.73 -1.24
N PRO A 156 -1.79 -14.13 -2.52
CA PRO A 156 -1.05 -15.25 -3.13
C PRO A 156 0.45 -14.99 -3.24
N SER A 157 0.87 -13.73 -3.43
CA SER A 157 2.28 -13.34 -3.49
C SER A 157 2.98 -13.64 -2.16
N TYR A 158 2.35 -13.30 -1.04
CA TYR A 158 2.86 -13.61 0.29
C TYR A 158 2.85 -15.12 0.57
N ALA A 159 1.81 -15.85 0.13
CA ALA A 159 1.75 -17.31 0.28
C ALA A 159 2.90 -18.01 -0.43
N ARG A 160 3.23 -17.59 -1.66
CA ARG A 160 4.34 -18.15 -2.42
C ARG A 160 5.68 -17.80 -1.78
N LEU A 161 5.85 -16.56 -1.33
CA LEU A 161 7.08 -16.07 -0.70
C LEU A 161 7.38 -16.84 0.59
N ILE A 162 6.45 -16.83 1.54
CA ILE A 162 6.63 -17.50 2.84
C ILE A 162 6.79 -19.01 2.67
N ARG A 163 6.12 -19.63 1.70
CA ARG A 163 6.32 -21.05 1.38
C ARG A 163 7.77 -21.31 0.97
N GLY A 164 8.32 -20.51 0.06
CA GLY A 164 9.72 -20.62 -0.36
C GLY A 164 10.68 -20.50 0.83
N ASP A 165 10.46 -19.51 1.69
CA ASP A 165 11.29 -19.29 2.88
C ASP A 165 11.18 -20.42 3.90
N ILE A 166 9.98 -20.97 4.12
CA ILE A 166 9.77 -22.14 4.97
C ILE A 166 10.49 -23.37 4.42
N LEU A 167 10.39 -23.60 3.11
CA LEU A 167 11.05 -24.71 2.44
C LEU A 167 12.59 -24.59 2.48
N SER A 168 13.13 -23.37 2.54
CA SER A 168 14.57 -23.15 2.77
C SER A 168 14.94 -23.35 4.25
N VAL A 169 14.15 -22.78 5.17
CA VAL A 169 14.44 -22.82 6.62
C VAL A 169 14.35 -24.24 7.18
N LYS A 170 13.43 -25.08 6.68
CA LYS A 170 13.28 -26.47 7.14
C LYS A 170 14.56 -27.32 6.95
N GLU A 171 15.45 -26.92 6.05
CA GLU A 171 16.69 -27.63 5.70
C GLU A 171 17.91 -27.16 6.53
N ARG A 172 17.73 -26.20 7.45
CA ARG A 172 18.83 -25.68 8.27
C ARG A 172 19.19 -26.61 9.45
N ASP A 173 20.47 -26.61 9.82
CA ASP A 173 21.04 -27.48 10.85
C ASP A 173 20.32 -27.41 12.21
N TYR A 174 19.88 -26.22 12.64
CA TYR A 174 19.17 -26.07 13.91
C TYR A 174 17.79 -26.75 13.90
N VAL A 175 17.15 -26.87 12.72
CA VAL A 175 15.88 -27.59 12.56
C VAL A 175 16.15 -29.10 12.63
N LEU A 176 17.22 -29.57 11.99
CA LEU A 176 17.66 -30.96 12.08
C LEU A 176 18.00 -31.34 13.53
N ALA A 177 18.80 -30.52 14.21
CA ALA A 177 19.15 -30.72 15.62
C ALA A 177 17.90 -30.78 16.52
N ALA A 178 16.92 -29.89 16.31
CA ALA A 178 15.66 -29.90 17.05
C ALA A 178 14.86 -31.21 16.83
N ARG A 179 14.88 -31.77 15.61
CA ARG A 179 14.28 -33.09 15.34
C ARG A 179 15.04 -34.20 16.04
N THR A 180 16.37 -34.19 16.02
CA THR A 180 17.22 -35.22 16.63
C THR A 180 17.04 -35.31 18.14
N ILE A 181 16.79 -34.19 18.83
CA ILE A 181 16.47 -34.17 20.26
C ILE A 181 14.99 -34.48 20.58
N GLY A 182 14.20 -34.91 19.59
CA GLY A 182 12.83 -35.38 19.78
C GLY A 182 11.75 -34.29 19.78
N ALA A 183 12.01 -33.08 19.27
CA ALA A 183 10.95 -32.06 19.18
C ALA A 183 9.90 -32.44 18.11
N GLY A 184 8.62 -32.37 18.47
CA GLY A 184 7.52 -32.69 17.56
C GLY A 184 7.36 -31.70 16.40
N GLY A 185 6.83 -32.18 15.27
CA GLY A 185 6.65 -31.39 14.03
C GLY A 185 5.95 -30.03 14.23
N PRO A 186 4.78 -29.95 14.88
CA PRO A 186 4.10 -28.67 15.14
C PRO A 186 4.94 -27.72 16.01
N ARG A 187 5.62 -28.25 17.03
CA ARG A 187 6.49 -27.45 17.90
C ARG A 187 7.65 -26.86 17.11
N ILE A 188 8.29 -27.65 16.24
CA ILE A 188 9.37 -27.17 15.37
C ILE A 188 8.85 -26.11 14.42
N PHE A 189 7.69 -26.35 13.80
CA PHE A 189 7.12 -25.46 12.82
C PHE A 189 6.83 -24.06 13.40
N PHE A 190 6.05 -23.99 14.49
CA PHE A 190 5.64 -22.72 15.07
C PHE A 190 6.73 -22.01 15.89
N LYS A 191 7.67 -22.76 16.48
CA LYS A 191 8.71 -22.18 17.35
C LYS A 191 10.02 -21.88 16.63
N HIS A 192 10.34 -22.61 15.57
CA HIS A 192 11.65 -22.54 14.91
C HIS A 192 11.56 -22.20 13.42
N ILE A 193 10.52 -22.61 12.70
CA ILE A 193 10.45 -22.38 11.25
C ILE A 193 9.74 -21.05 10.95
N ILE A 194 8.46 -20.91 11.32
CA ILE A 194 7.67 -19.71 11.04
C ILE A 194 8.37 -18.42 11.51
N PRO A 195 8.81 -18.29 12.78
CA PRO A 195 9.44 -17.06 13.25
C PRO A 195 10.72 -16.68 12.49
N ASN A 196 11.40 -17.65 11.87
CA ASN A 196 12.62 -17.41 11.09
C ASN A 196 12.34 -17.22 9.59
N SER A 197 11.17 -17.59 9.10
CA SER A 197 10.76 -17.44 7.70
C SER A 197 9.94 -16.18 7.43
N ILE A 198 9.38 -15.50 8.44
CA ILE A 198 8.48 -14.34 8.23
C ILE A 198 9.19 -13.03 7.83
N TYR A 199 10.48 -12.89 8.11
CA TYR A 199 11.18 -11.62 7.91
C TYR A 199 11.17 -11.11 6.46
N PRO A 200 11.43 -11.94 5.43
CA PRO A 200 11.31 -11.51 4.04
C PRO A 200 9.91 -11.01 3.69
N SER A 201 8.86 -11.64 4.22
CA SER A 201 7.47 -11.20 3.98
C SER A 201 7.18 -9.84 4.61
N ILE A 202 7.72 -9.55 5.80
CA ILE A 202 7.58 -8.24 6.45
C ILE A 202 8.29 -7.15 5.64
N ILE A 203 9.48 -7.45 5.11
CA ILE A 203 10.25 -6.51 4.28
C ILE A 203 9.50 -6.21 2.99
N VAL A 204 9.06 -7.24 2.27
CA VAL A 204 8.28 -7.09 1.04
C VAL A 204 6.96 -6.38 1.31
N GLY A 205 6.31 -6.68 2.43
CA GLY A 205 5.11 -5.96 2.87
C GLY A 205 5.32 -4.46 3.00
N SER A 206 6.50 -4.00 3.46
CA SER A 206 6.80 -2.57 3.52
C SER A 206 6.86 -1.89 2.15
N LEU A 207 7.41 -2.57 1.13
CA LEU A 207 7.43 -2.10 -0.26
C LEU A 207 6.01 -2.03 -0.83
N ASP A 208 5.23 -3.07 -0.55
CA ASP A 208 3.90 -3.23 -1.12
C ASP A 208 2.91 -2.16 -0.64
N ILE A 209 3.15 -1.50 0.51
CA ILE A 209 2.28 -0.39 0.96
C ILE A 209 2.17 0.68 -0.12
N GLY A 210 3.28 1.08 -0.76
CA GLY A 210 3.28 2.06 -1.84
C GLY A 210 2.51 1.53 -3.07
N TYR A 211 2.81 0.29 -3.49
CA TYR A 211 2.16 -0.33 -4.64
C TYR A 211 0.64 -0.50 -4.45
N ILE A 212 0.20 -0.88 -3.26
CA ILE A 212 -1.21 -1.01 -2.91
C ILE A 212 -1.91 0.34 -2.97
N VAL A 213 -1.31 1.42 -2.45
CA VAL A 213 -1.92 2.76 -2.51
C VAL A 213 -2.00 3.26 -3.96
N LEU A 214 -1.00 2.99 -4.79
CA LEU A 214 -1.03 3.28 -6.22
C LEU A 214 -2.16 2.51 -6.92
N THR A 215 -2.31 1.22 -6.61
CA THR A 215 -3.36 0.37 -7.15
C THR A 215 -4.74 0.84 -6.69
N ALA A 216 -4.92 1.14 -5.41
CA ALA A 216 -6.14 1.71 -4.85
C ALA A 216 -6.50 3.04 -5.53
N SER A 217 -5.52 3.92 -5.74
CA SER A 217 -5.70 5.18 -6.45
C SER A 217 -6.14 4.95 -7.90
N SER A 218 -5.63 3.90 -8.54
CA SER A 218 -6.06 3.48 -9.89
C SER A 218 -7.51 3.00 -9.90
N LEU A 219 -7.95 2.23 -8.90
CA LEU A 219 -9.35 1.84 -8.75
C LEU A 219 -10.26 3.06 -8.53
N SER A 220 -9.87 3.98 -7.64
CA SER A 220 -10.59 5.24 -7.39
C SER A 220 -10.66 6.12 -8.64
N PHE A 221 -9.59 6.20 -9.42
CA PHE A 221 -9.57 6.90 -10.71
C PHE A 221 -10.58 6.31 -11.71
N LEU A 222 -10.74 4.99 -11.69
CA LEU A 222 -11.70 4.25 -12.52
C LEU A 222 -13.12 4.22 -11.95
N GLY A 223 -13.37 4.86 -10.79
CA GLY A 223 -14.68 4.93 -10.14
C GLY A 223 -15.07 3.66 -9.37
N LEU A 224 -14.12 2.76 -9.12
CA LEU A 224 -14.31 1.49 -8.41
C LEU A 224 -13.75 1.50 -6.97
N GLY A 225 -13.17 2.63 -6.55
CA GLY A 225 -12.60 2.81 -5.22
C GLY A 225 -13.52 3.58 -4.28
N SER A 226 -12.99 4.67 -3.71
CA SER A 226 -13.72 5.51 -2.76
C SER A 226 -14.88 6.28 -3.41
N PRO A 227 -16.02 6.48 -2.72
CA PRO A 227 -17.16 7.21 -3.27
C PRO A 227 -16.84 8.69 -3.51
N PRO A 228 -17.52 9.38 -4.45
CA PRO A 228 -17.43 10.82 -4.70
C PRO A 228 -17.33 11.69 -3.43
N GLY A 229 -16.34 12.58 -3.39
CA GLY A 229 -16.13 13.51 -2.27
C GLY A 229 -15.41 12.91 -1.06
N THR A 230 -14.70 11.81 -1.23
CA THR A 230 -13.80 11.22 -0.23
C THR A 230 -12.39 11.79 -0.36
N ALA A 231 -11.68 11.96 0.75
CA ALA A 231 -10.27 12.35 0.80
C ALA A 231 -9.39 11.18 0.29
N ASP A 232 -9.36 11.01 -1.03
CA ASP A 232 -8.62 9.99 -1.75
C ASP A 232 -7.90 10.64 -2.94
N TRP A 233 -6.58 10.51 -3.01
CA TRP A 233 -5.78 11.11 -4.08
C TRP A 233 -6.13 10.59 -5.47
N GLY A 234 -6.51 9.31 -5.60
CA GLY A 234 -6.94 8.75 -6.89
C GLY A 234 -8.24 9.38 -7.40
N GLN A 235 -9.13 9.72 -6.48
CA GLN A 235 -10.36 10.43 -6.80
C GLN A 235 -10.11 11.87 -7.25
N LEU A 236 -9.18 12.59 -6.59
CA LEU A 236 -8.80 13.94 -7.02
C LEU A 236 -8.23 13.93 -8.44
N ILE A 237 -7.39 12.93 -8.77
CA ILE A 237 -6.85 12.75 -10.11
C ILE A 237 -7.97 12.44 -11.11
N ALA A 238 -8.98 11.65 -10.72
CA ALA A 238 -10.15 11.40 -11.56
C ALA A 238 -10.94 12.68 -11.86
N MET A 239 -11.16 13.51 -10.85
CA MET A 239 -11.81 14.82 -10.98
C MET A 239 -11.00 15.79 -11.85
N ALA A 240 -9.68 15.65 -11.89
CA ALA A 240 -8.84 16.49 -12.73
C ALA A 240 -8.84 16.06 -14.21
N ARG A 241 -9.34 14.85 -14.55
CA ARG A 241 -9.21 14.24 -15.89
C ARG A 241 -9.71 15.14 -17.02
N ASN A 242 -10.82 15.83 -16.82
CA ASN A 242 -11.42 16.71 -17.83
C ASN A 242 -10.75 18.10 -17.91
N TRP A 243 -9.85 18.42 -16.98
CA TRP A 243 -9.21 19.73 -16.82
C TRP A 243 -7.73 19.75 -17.20
N ILE A 244 -7.17 18.58 -17.55
CA ILE A 244 -5.75 18.40 -17.91
C ILE A 244 -5.34 19.32 -19.06
N LEU A 245 -6.23 19.53 -20.05
CA LEU A 245 -5.92 20.30 -21.26
C LEU A 245 -6.02 21.82 -21.06
N GLY A 246 -6.42 22.29 -19.87
CA GLY A 246 -6.56 23.72 -19.59
C GLY A 246 -7.66 24.40 -20.41
N THR A 247 -7.47 25.69 -20.71
CA THR A 247 -8.36 26.48 -21.57
C THR A 247 -7.64 26.94 -22.83
N GLN A 248 -8.42 27.39 -23.83
CA GLN A 248 -7.84 28.02 -25.03
C GLN A 248 -7.00 29.24 -24.61
N GLY A 249 -5.70 29.21 -24.92
CA GLY A 249 -4.73 30.25 -24.53
C GLY A 249 -4.05 30.04 -23.17
N ASN A 250 -4.48 29.06 -22.36
CA ASN A 250 -3.80 28.69 -21.12
C ASN A 250 -3.88 27.17 -20.85
N PRO A 251 -2.96 26.38 -21.47
CA PRO A 251 -2.93 24.92 -21.30
C PRO A 251 -2.72 24.45 -19.85
N PHE A 252 -2.15 25.30 -18.98
CA PHE A 252 -1.83 24.96 -17.60
C PHE A 252 -2.77 25.60 -16.56
N ALA A 253 -3.89 26.18 -16.99
CA ALA A 253 -4.83 26.88 -16.12
C ALA A 253 -5.25 26.08 -14.88
N TYR A 254 -5.44 24.77 -15.04
CA TYR A 254 -5.90 23.87 -13.97
C TYR A 254 -4.84 22.85 -13.56
N ALA A 255 -3.56 23.08 -13.87
CA ALA A 255 -2.49 22.12 -13.60
C ALA A 255 -2.40 21.72 -12.11
N HIS A 256 -2.78 22.62 -11.20
CA HIS A 256 -2.82 22.35 -9.76
C HIS A 256 -3.74 21.17 -9.38
N THR A 257 -4.85 20.97 -10.11
CA THR A 257 -5.82 19.89 -9.85
C THR A 257 -5.24 18.49 -10.06
N ILE A 258 -4.25 18.34 -10.94
CA ILE A 258 -3.59 17.05 -11.22
C ILE A 258 -2.18 16.97 -10.62
N LEU A 259 -1.39 18.04 -10.71
CA LEU A 259 0.00 18.03 -10.29
C LEU A 259 0.14 17.87 -8.78
N ILE A 260 -0.73 18.50 -7.98
CA ILE A 260 -0.66 18.43 -6.52
C ILE A 260 -1.00 17.03 -6.01
N PRO A 261 -2.18 16.44 -6.32
CA PRO A 261 -2.48 15.07 -5.90
C PRO A 261 -1.58 14.04 -6.56
N GLY A 262 -1.18 14.24 -7.82
CA GLY A 262 -0.22 13.39 -8.52
C GLY A 262 1.16 13.40 -7.84
N ALA A 263 1.65 14.56 -7.42
CA ALA A 263 2.90 14.68 -6.67
C ALA A 263 2.80 14.03 -5.29
N ALA A 264 1.68 14.21 -4.57
CA ALA A 264 1.48 13.55 -3.28
C ALA A 264 1.53 12.02 -3.41
N LEU A 265 0.79 11.46 -4.39
CA LEU A 265 0.80 10.03 -4.68
C LEU A 265 2.20 9.55 -5.08
N PHE A 266 2.86 10.24 -6.01
CA PHE A 266 4.21 9.89 -6.47
C PHE A 266 5.22 9.89 -5.33
N LEU A 267 5.28 10.95 -4.53
CA LEU A 267 6.23 11.08 -3.42
C LEU A 267 5.96 10.06 -2.32
N PHE A 268 4.69 9.75 -2.04
CA PHE A 268 4.32 8.71 -1.08
C PHE A 268 4.80 7.32 -1.55
N VAL A 269 4.50 6.96 -2.80
CA VAL A 269 4.93 5.67 -3.38
C VAL A 269 6.45 5.58 -3.44
N LEU A 270 7.13 6.66 -3.85
CA LEU A 270 8.58 6.76 -3.86
C LEU A 270 9.17 6.56 -2.45
N GLY A 271 8.56 7.17 -1.43
CA GLY A 271 8.98 7.02 -0.05
C GLY A 271 9.00 5.56 0.41
N TRP A 272 7.91 4.82 0.16
CA TRP A 272 7.81 3.40 0.51
C TRP A 272 8.72 2.50 -0.33
N ASN A 273 8.87 2.80 -1.62
CA ASN A 273 9.75 2.05 -2.51
C ASN A 273 11.23 2.17 -2.06
N LEU A 274 11.72 3.39 -1.85
CA LEU A 274 13.07 3.64 -1.36
C LEU A 274 13.33 3.07 0.04
N LEU A 275 12.33 3.14 0.92
CA LEU A 275 12.45 2.60 2.28
C LEU A 275 12.57 1.07 2.28
N GLY A 276 11.79 0.39 1.45
CA GLY A 276 11.86 -1.06 1.37
C GLY A 276 13.10 -1.58 0.64
N ASP A 277 13.61 -0.86 -0.36
CA ASP A 277 14.92 -1.17 -0.98
C ASP A 277 16.03 -1.09 0.06
N ALA A 278 16.00 -0.08 0.94
CA ALA A 278 16.95 0.02 2.04
C ALA A 278 16.85 -1.16 3.02
N PHE A 279 15.63 -1.60 3.37
CA PHE A 279 15.45 -2.79 4.21
C PHE A 279 15.99 -4.05 3.55
N ARG A 280 15.75 -4.21 2.24
CA ARG A 280 16.29 -5.32 1.45
C ARG A 280 17.82 -5.32 1.45
N ASP A 281 18.45 -4.18 1.15
CA ASP A 281 19.91 -4.04 1.09
C ASP A 281 20.60 -4.33 2.43
N ILE A 282 19.96 -3.97 3.54
CA ILE A 282 20.52 -4.18 4.88
C ILE A 282 20.47 -5.65 5.29
N LEU A 283 19.50 -6.39 4.76
CA LEU A 283 19.18 -7.76 5.17
C LEU A 283 19.65 -8.80 4.15
N ASP A 284 20.12 -8.39 2.96
CA ASP A 284 20.75 -9.28 1.99
C ASP A 284 22.11 -9.81 2.51
N PRO A 285 22.23 -11.13 2.81
CA PRO A 285 23.46 -11.71 3.32
C PRO A 285 24.54 -11.84 2.23
N ARG A 286 24.21 -11.69 0.95
CA ARG A 286 25.14 -11.94 -0.18
C ARG A 286 26.10 -10.78 -0.46
N GLN A 287 25.91 -9.63 0.17
CA GLN A 287 26.87 -8.52 0.14
C GLN A 287 27.92 -8.62 1.26
N HIS A 288 28.06 -9.79 1.88
CA HIS A 288 28.95 -10.06 3.00
C HIS A 288 29.82 -11.30 2.79
#